data_AF-A0A6I7XCG2-F1
#
_entry.id   AF-A0A6I7XCG2-F1
#
_cell.length_a   1.000
_cell.length_b   1.000
_cell.length_c   1.000
_cell.angle_alpha   90.00
_cell.angle_beta   90.00
_cell.angle_gamma   90.00
#
_symmetry.space_group_name_H-M   'P 1'
#
loop_
_entity.id
_entity.type
_entity.pdbx_description
1 polymer ?
#
loop_
_entity_poly.entity_id
_entity_poly.type
_entity_poly.pdbx_seq_one_letter_code
_entity_poly.pdbx_strand_id
1 'polypeptide(L)'
;MKSLKHVILLVLCFLCLSGCNQENGAEVQEYIKEKHGIDVVVTDWGSINENNGGNTYHTVQEKNNKYLKFRVKVQGLLYSNPVGDEYQYGKKTFEEYKKFKPTLEEIKKLGYVESETENPLQYILDNKDPDEGKPTNELLLTLQMSNSIDFSQLNSVELDRLYALFQLIQENNKKITELEIKDHTGQSLGEPFKNVQEMITKEELLRTMKSTMSDAINKYWENWIRTHTKVEERLHEIQNDRFAIKSITYSSSDEEDSRKYLVTLVINTTNNIFENNPLLIEDLIKVTTILKEELYNKNFNIYLTNKTGTINENWLSSKEIKEANNIEDLVKERDPAN
;
A
#
# COMPACT_ATOMS: atom_id res chain seq x y z
N MET A 1 27.14 22.27 -43.75
CA MET A 1 25.81 21.96 -44.35
C MET A 1 25.29 20.55 -44.07
N LYS A 2 26.12 19.49 -43.99
CA LYS A 2 25.63 18.12 -43.65
C LYS A 2 25.14 18.01 -42.19
N SER A 3 25.81 18.61 -41.21
CA SER A 3 25.38 18.56 -39.79
C SER A 3 24.06 19.30 -39.52
N LEU A 4 23.85 20.46 -40.15
CA LEU A 4 22.63 21.26 -39.97
C LEU A 4 21.37 20.52 -40.48
N LYS A 5 21.50 19.72 -41.55
CA LYS A 5 20.39 18.86 -42.04
C LYS A 5 20.02 17.74 -41.06
N HIS A 6 20.99 17.19 -40.33
CA HIS A 6 20.72 16.15 -39.33
C HIS A 6 20.09 16.72 -38.05
N VAL A 7 20.46 17.94 -37.66
CA VAL A 7 19.84 18.65 -36.52
C VAL A 7 18.40 19.06 -36.84
N ILE A 8 18.13 19.58 -38.04
CA ILE A 8 16.76 19.92 -38.48
C ILE A 8 15.89 18.66 -38.55
N LEU A 9 16.42 17.53 -39.04
CA LEU A 9 15.70 16.26 -39.09
C LEU A 9 15.37 15.72 -37.69
N LEU A 10 16.31 15.82 -36.73
CA LEU A 10 16.09 15.42 -35.33
C LEU A 10 15.05 16.30 -34.63
N VAL A 11 15.06 17.61 -34.88
CA VAL A 11 14.07 18.55 -34.33
C VAL A 11 12.69 18.34 -34.97
N LEU A 12 12.61 18.05 -36.27
CA LEU A 12 11.35 17.67 -36.93
C LEU A 12 10.81 16.33 -36.42
N CYS A 13 11.66 15.32 -36.20
CA CYS A 13 11.23 14.06 -35.57
C CYS A 13 10.71 14.29 -34.15
N PHE A 14 11.35 15.14 -33.35
CA PHE A 14 10.88 15.47 -32.00
C PHE A 14 9.55 16.24 -31.98
N LEU A 15 9.35 17.16 -32.93
CA LEU A 15 8.08 17.90 -33.08
C LEU A 15 6.94 17.02 -33.60
N CYS A 16 7.23 16.08 -34.51
CA CYS A 16 6.25 15.07 -34.93
C CYS A 16 5.88 14.13 -33.78
N LEU A 17 6.85 13.66 -32.98
CA LEU A 17 6.60 12.76 -31.84
C LEU A 17 5.85 13.43 -30.67
N SER A 18 5.96 14.76 -30.51
CA SER A 18 5.24 15.51 -29.46
C SER A 18 3.85 16.00 -29.92
N GLY A 19 3.60 16.12 -31.23
CA GLY A 19 2.27 16.41 -31.80
C GLY A 19 1.32 15.21 -31.85
N CYS A 20 1.84 13.98 -31.97
CA CYS A 20 1.03 12.77 -32.12
C CYS A 20 0.06 12.50 -30.95
N ASN A 21 0.42 12.85 -29.71
CA ASN A 21 -0.47 12.62 -28.56
C ASN A 21 -1.65 13.60 -28.49
N GLN A 22 -1.55 14.77 -29.13
CA GLN A 22 -2.58 15.81 -29.09
C GLN A 22 -3.62 15.60 -30.20
N GLU A 23 -3.20 15.13 -31.38
CA GLU A 23 -4.10 14.80 -32.50
C GLU A 23 -5.02 13.60 -32.18
N ASN A 24 -4.48 12.57 -31.51
CA ASN A 24 -5.24 11.38 -31.12
C ASN A 24 -6.39 11.66 -30.13
N GLY A 25 -6.35 12.81 -29.44
CA GLY A 25 -7.32 13.14 -28.39
C GLY A 25 -8.53 13.86 -28.96
N ALA A 26 -8.33 14.61 -30.04
CA ALA A 26 -9.39 15.33 -30.72
C ALA A 26 -10.39 14.37 -31.35
N GLU A 27 -9.92 13.31 -32.01
CA GLU A 27 -10.78 12.29 -32.66
C GLU A 27 -11.70 11.58 -31.67
N VAL A 28 -11.17 11.19 -30.51
CA VAL A 28 -11.96 10.56 -29.43
C VAL A 28 -12.99 11.55 -28.86
N GLN A 29 -12.60 12.81 -28.64
CA GLN A 29 -13.50 13.83 -28.11
C GLN A 29 -14.63 14.15 -29.10
N GLU A 30 -14.32 14.32 -30.38
CA GLU A 30 -15.27 14.58 -31.45
C GLU A 30 -16.25 13.41 -31.61
N TYR A 31 -15.74 12.17 -31.65
CA TYR A 31 -16.57 10.97 -31.71
C TYR A 31 -17.62 10.92 -30.59
N ILE A 32 -17.22 11.20 -29.35
CA ILE A 32 -18.14 11.19 -28.21
C ILE A 32 -19.11 12.37 -28.27
N LYS A 33 -18.65 13.55 -28.68
CA LYS A 33 -19.50 14.73 -28.89
C LYS A 33 -20.60 14.45 -29.90
N GLU A 34 -20.25 13.89 -31.06
CA GLU A 34 -21.20 13.58 -32.12
C GLU A 34 -22.18 12.47 -31.73
N LYS A 35 -21.68 11.40 -31.12
CA LYS A 35 -22.49 10.22 -30.81
C LYS A 35 -23.40 10.39 -29.59
N HIS A 36 -22.91 11.06 -28.55
CA HIS A 36 -23.57 11.12 -27.24
C HIS A 36 -23.93 12.55 -26.80
N GLY A 37 -23.48 13.58 -27.52
CA GLY A 37 -23.84 14.97 -27.25
C GLY A 37 -23.13 15.60 -26.05
N ILE A 38 -22.05 14.98 -25.55
CA ILE A 38 -21.31 15.44 -24.36
C ILE A 38 -19.88 15.82 -24.70
N ASP A 39 -19.33 16.80 -23.99
CA ASP A 39 -17.91 17.13 -24.05
C ASP A 39 -17.13 16.26 -23.06
N VAL A 40 -16.05 15.63 -23.52
CA VAL A 40 -15.18 14.80 -22.67
C VAL A 40 -13.73 15.27 -22.72
N VAL A 41 -12.95 14.82 -21.75
CA VAL A 41 -11.49 14.88 -21.74
C VAL A 41 -10.94 13.46 -21.65
N VAL A 42 -9.83 13.19 -22.32
CA VAL A 42 -9.09 11.92 -22.17
C VAL A 42 -8.27 12.01 -20.89
N THR A 43 -8.57 11.17 -19.91
CA THR A 43 -7.89 11.15 -18.60
C THR A 43 -6.78 10.11 -18.54
N ASP A 44 -6.86 9.07 -19.36
CA ASP A 44 -5.82 8.04 -19.42
C ASP A 44 -5.72 7.44 -20.83
N TRP A 45 -4.49 7.17 -21.24
CA TRP A 45 -4.13 6.74 -22.59
C TRP A 45 -3.64 5.29 -22.56
N GLY A 46 -4.47 4.37 -23.04
CA GLY A 46 -4.03 3.02 -23.34
C GLY A 46 -2.84 2.98 -24.29
N SER A 47 -1.96 2.01 -24.06
CA SER A 47 -0.71 1.88 -24.82
C SER A 47 -0.98 1.33 -26.21
N ILE A 48 -0.77 2.16 -27.23
CA ILE A 48 -0.83 1.74 -28.63
C ILE A 48 0.44 0.91 -28.92
N ASN A 49 0.28 -0.37 -29.23
CA ASN A 49 1.41 -1.25 -29.56
C ASN A 49 1.24 -1.90 -30.95
N GLU A 50 2.36 -2.18 -31.61
CA GLU A 50 2.34 -2.74 -32.97
C GLU A 50 1.85 -4.20 -33.00
N ASN A 51 2.10 -4.94 -31.92
CA ASN A 51 1.80 -6.36 -31.83
C ASN A 51 0.29 -6.69 -31.82
N ASN A 52 -0.56 -5.74 -31.42
CA ASN A 52 -2.01 -5.90 -31.43
C ASN A 52 -2.73 -5.03 -32.49
N GLY A 53 -1.99 -4.47 -33.44
CA GLY A 53 -2.52 -3.59 -34.47
C GLY A 53 -3.00 -2.22 -33.94
N GLY A 54 -2.47 -1.78 -32.79
CA GLY A 54 -2.86 -0.53 -32.14
C GLY A 54 -4.24 -0.58 -31.49
N ASN A 55 -4.74 -1.78 -31.15
CA ASN A 55 -6.01 -1.93 -30.44
C ASN A 55 -5.82 -1.65 -28.95
N THR A 56 -6.48 -0.63 -28.42
CA THR A 56 -6.41 -0.30 -26.99
C THR A 56 -7.66 0.46 -26.54
N TYR A 57 -7.71 0.81 -25.25
CA TYR A 57 -8.75 1.66 -24.68
C TYR A 57 -8.18 2.97 -24.15
N HIS A 58 -8.88 4.07 -24.44
CA HIS A 58 -8.62 5.34 -23.78
C HIS A 58 -9.73 5.60 -22.77
N THR A 59 -9.36 6.07 -21.57
CA THR A 59 -10.34 6.42 -20.56
C THR A 59 -10.72 7.88 -20.72
N VAL A 60 -12.01 8.15 -20.82
CA VAL A 60 -12.56 9.49 -20.96
C VAL A 60 -13.46 9.84 -19.77
N GLN A 61 -13.55 11.13 -19.50
CA GLN A 61 -14.38 11.70 -18.45
C GLN A 61 -15.14 12.90 -19.00
N GLU A 62 -16.42 13.06 -18.62
CA GLU A 62 -17.18 14.26 -18.97
C GLU A 62 -16.52 15.53 -18.42
N LYS A 63 -16.46 16.56 -19.25
CA LYS A 63 -15.85 17.84 -18.89
C LYS A 63 -16.63 18.45 -17.72
N ASN A 64 -15.91 18.80 -16.65
CA ASN A 64 -16.48 19.32 -15.39
C ASN A 64 -17.40 18.34 -14.62
N ASN A 65 -17.41 17.05 -14.99
CA ASN A 65 -18.13 16.02 -14.25
C ASN A 65 -17.27 14.76 -14.09
N LYS A 66 -16.60 14.64 -12.95
CA LYS A 66 -15.75 13.48 -12.66
C LYS A 66 -16.51 12.16 -12.51
N TYR A 67 -17.82 12.21 -12.29
CA TYR A 67 -18.65 11.05 -11.99
C TYR A 67 -19.07 10.26 -13.24
N LEU A 68 -18.98 10.88 -14.42
CA LEU A 68 -19.23 10.22 -15.69
C LEU A 68 -17.89 9.90 -16.38
N LYS A 69 -17.43 8.67 -16.17
CA LYS A 69 -16.16 8.14 -16.69
C LYS A 69 -16.41 6.80 -17.36
N PHE A 70 -15.78 6.58 -18.52
CA PHE A 70 -15.91 5.34 -19.29
C PHE A 70 -14.76 5.21 -20.29
N ARG A 71 -14.66 4.05 -20.95
CA ARG A 71 -13.60 3.79 -21.93
C ARG A 71 -14.10 3.88 -23.37
N VAL A 72 -13.22 4.31 -24.25
CA VAL A 72 -13.40 4.33 -25.71
C VAL A 72 -12.40 3.36 -26.30
N LYS A 73 -12.91 2.38 -27.05
CA LYS A 73 -12.08 1.44 -27.78
C LYS A 73 -11.58 2.11 -29.05
N VAL A 74 -10.27 2.10 -29.24
CA VAL A 74 -9.61 2.69 -30.40
C VAL A 74 -8.77 1.66 -31.14
N GLN A 75 -8.58 1.88 -32.43
CA GLN A 75 -7.72 1.07 -33.29
C GLN A 75 -6.86 1.97 -34.19
N GLY A 76 -5.60 1.57 -34.37
CA GLY A 76 -4.67 2.22 -35.28
C GLY A 76 -3.30 2.43 -34.66
N LEU A 77 -2.26 2.31 -35.50
CA LEU A 77 -0.86 2.40 -35.09
C LEU A 77 -0.36 3.85 -34.95
N LEU A 78 -0.90 4.76 -35.75
CA LEU A 78 -0.49 6.17 -35.83
C LEU A 78 -1.57 7.14 -35.34
N TYR A 79 -2.84 6.75 -35.45
CA TYR A 79 -4.01 7.55 -35.06
C TYR A 79 -5.01 6.70 -34.25
N SER A 80 -5.66 7.32 -33.26
CA SER A 80 -6.63 6.66 -32.37
C SER A 80 -8.04 6.65 -32.96
N ASN A 81 -8.30 5.79 -33.95
CA ASN A 81 -9.63 5.71 -34.57
C ASN A 81 -10.64 5.04 -33.61
N PRO A 82 -11.69 5.75 -33.14
CA PRO A 82 -12.67 5.15 -32.25
C PRO A 82 -13.52 4.10 -32.97
N VAL A 83 -13.58 2.89 -32.44
CA VAL A 83 -14.37 1.77 -33.00
C VAL A 83 -15.53 1.34 -32.09
N GLY A 84 -15.57 1.85 -30.86
CA GLY A 84 -16.63 1.58 -29.91
C GLY A 84 -16.41 2.32 -28.59
N ASP A 85 -17.41 2.30 -27.71
CA ASP A 85 -17.33 2.96 -26.41
C ASP A 85 -18.21 2.26 -25.37
N GLU A 86 -17.91 2.53 -24.11
CA GLU A 86 -18.58 1.97 -22.95
C GLU A 86 -19.49 3.00 -22.27
N TYR A 87 -19.95 4.04 -23.00
CA TYR A 87 -20.73 5.14 -22.45
C TYR A 87 -21.94 4.68 -21.64
N GLN A 88 -22.64 3.63 -22.10
CA GLN A 88 -23.81 3.10 -21.41
C GLN A 88 -23.47 2.56 -20.00
N TYR A 89 -22.26 2.04 -19.81
CA TYR A 89 -21.80 1.59 -18.49
C TYR A 89 -21.42 2.78 -17.62
N GLY A 90 -20.64 3.74 -18.14
CA GLY A 90 -20.35 4.99 -17.41
C GLY A 90 -21.60 5.74 -16.98
N LYS A 91 -22.61 5.82 -17.86
CA LYS A 91 -23.91 6.42 -17.56
C LYS A 91 -24.66 5.66 -16.46
N LYS A 92 -24.72 4.33 -16.52
CA LYS A 92 -25.35 3.52 -15.47
C LYS A 92 -24.64 3.71 -14.13
N THR A 93 -23.31 3.70 -14.12
CA THR A 93 -22.51 3.95 -12.91
C THR A 93 -22.78 5.34 -12.34
N PHE A 94 -22.86 6.38 -13.18
CA PHE A 94 -23.21 7.72 -12.73
C PHE A 94 -24.61 7.80 -12.11
N GLU A 95 -25.59 7.10 -12.69
CA GLU A 95 -26.94 7.02 -12.10
C GLU A 95 -26.95 6.25 -10.77
N GLU A 96 -26.14 5.20 -10.61
CA GLU A 96 -25.97 4.53 -9.31
C GLU A 96 -25.26 5.43 -8.29
N TYR A 97 -24.27 6.22 -8.70
CA TYR A 97 -23.62 7.21 -7.84
C TYR A 97 -24.65 8.22 -7.30
N LYS A 98 -25.52 8.76 -8.15
CA LYS A 98 -26.56 9.72 -7.71
C LYS A 98 -27.48 9.13 -6.65
N LYS A 99 -27.86 7.85 -6.77
CA LYS A 99 -28.68 7.15 -5.78
C LYS A 99 -27.92 6.87 -4.49
N PHE A 100 -26.62 6.58 -4.58
CA PHE A 100 -25.75 6.27 -3.45
C PHE A 100 -25.24 7.50 -2.70
N LYS A 101 -25.35 8.69 -3.29
CA LYS A 101 -24.88 9.96 -2.72
C LYS A 101 -25.36 10.24 -1.28
N PRO A 102 -26.62 9.99 -0.89
CA PRO A 102 -27.03 10.15 0.51
C PRO A 102 -26.26 9.24 1.47
N THR A 103 -25.97 8.00 1.07
CA THR A 103 -25.15 7.06 1.86
C THR A 103 -23.70 7.53 1.97
N LEU A 104 -23.14 8.19 0.93
CA LEU A 104 -21.79 8.78 1.01
C LEU A 104 -21.70 9.86 2.09
N GLU A 105 -22.75 10.63 2.33
CA GLU A 105 -22.79 11.61 3.44
C GLU A 105 -22.84 10.93 4.83
N GLU A 106 -23.37 9.70 4.93
CA GLU A 106 -23.30 8.91 6.15
C GLU A 106 -21.92 8.28 6.33
N ILE A 107 -21.33 7.74 5.26
CA ILE A 107 -19.97 7.22 5.21
C ILE A 107 -18.95 8.30 5.64
N LYS A 108 -19.18 9.57 5.30
CA LYS A 108 -18.39 10.72 5.77
C LYS A 108 -18.31 10.84 7.29
N LYS A 109 -19.36 10.46 8.01
CA LYS A 109 -19.37 10.47 9.49
C LYS A 109 -18.45 9.40 10.08
N LEU A 110 -18.20 8.32 9.33
CA LEU A 110 -17.19 7.32 9.65
C LEU A 110 -15.77 7.78 9.30
N GLY A 111 -15.61 9.00 8.76
CA GLY A 111 -14.31 9.54 8.41
C GLY A 111 -13.77 9.08 7.04
N TYR A 112 -14.62 8.55 6.15
CA TYR A 112 -14.26 8.25 4.76
C TYR A 112 -14.96 9.24 3.82
N VAL A 113 -14.23 9.85 2.90
CA VAL A 113 -14.71 10.88 1.99
C VAL A 113 -14.44 10.51 0.53
N GLU A 114 -15.17 11.14 -0.38
CA GLU A 114 -14.81 11.11 -1.81
C GLU A 114 -13.47 11.83 -2.02
N SER A 115 -12.58 11.27 -2.85
CA SER A 115 -11.42 12.00 -3.34
C SER A 115 -11.86 13.19 -4.19
N GLU A 116 -11.18 14.33 -4.10
CA GLU A 116 -11.53 15.52 -4.88
C GLU A 116 -11.35 15.31 -6.38
N THR A 117 -10.32 14.58 -6.78
CA THR A 117 -9.89 14.45 -8.19
C THR A 117 -10.40 13.18 -8.85
N GLU A 118 -10.77 12.16 -8.09
CA GLU A 118 -11.14 10.86 -8.64
C GLU A 118 -12.64 10.61 -8.61
N ASN A 119 -13.08 9.75 -9.53
CA ASN A 119 -14.44 9.24 -9.53
C ASN A 119 -14.58 8.20 -8.42
N PRO A 120 -15.43 8.43 -7.40
CA PRO A 120 -15.62 7.49 -6.30
C PRO A 120 -16.27 6.17 -6.73
N LEU A 121 -17.00 6.11 -7.85
CA LEU A 121 -17.71 4.91 -8.26
C LEU A 121 -17.42 4.58 -9.73
N GLN A 122 -16.86 3.41 -10.00
CA GLN A 122 -16.46 2.97 -11.33
C GLN A 122 -16.96 1.55 -11.60
N TYR A 123 -17.31 1.21 -12.84
CA TYR A 123 -17.65 -0.17 -13.17
C TYR A 123 -16.38 -1.02 -13.25
N ILE A 124 -16.50 -2.28 -12.86
CA ILE A 124 -15.40 -3.25 -12.85
C ILE A 124 -15.33 -3.95 -14.21
N LEU A 125 -14.12 -4.33 -14.62
CA LEU A 125 -13.88 -5.15 -15.80
C LEU A 125 -13.78 -6.63 -15.39
N ASP A 126 -14.30 -7.53 -16.23
CA ASP A 126 -14.21 -8.98 -15.98
C ASP A 126 -12.78 -9.57 -16.14
N ASN A 127 -11.85 -8.77 -16.66
CA ASN A 127 -10.42 -9.06 -16.72
C ASN A 127 -9.64 -7.86 -16.18
N LYS A 128 -8.58 -8.15 -15.42
CA LYS A 128 -7.63 -7.13 -14.93
C LYS A 128 -6.85 -6.48 -16.07
N ASP A 129 -6.64 -7.19 -17.17
CA ASP A 129 -6.07 -6.58 -18.38
C ASP A 129 -7.11 -5.63 -19.00
N PRO A 130 -6.86 -4.31 -18.96
CA PRO A 130 -7.80 -3.34 -19.50
C PRO A 130 -8.01 -3.50 -21.02
N ASP A 131 -7.05 -4.02 -21.77
CA ASP A 131 -7.20 -4.19 -23.22
C ASP A 131 -8.09 -5.39 -23.59
N GLU A 132 -8.29 -6.33 -22.66
CA GLU A 132 -9.09 -7.54 -22.85
C GLU A 132 -10.41 -7.55 -22.06
N GLY A 133 -10.46 -6.79 -20.96
CA GLY A 133 -11.59 -6.78 -20.03
C GLY A 133 -12.83 -6.13 -20.61
N LYS A 134 -13.99 -6.76 -20.36
CA LYS A 134 -15.31 -6.25 -20.69
C LYS A 134 -15.95 -5.63 -19.46
N PRO A 135 -16.73 -4.54 -19.64
CA PRO A 135 -17.38 -3.87 -18.54
C PRO A 135 -18.48 -4.75 -17.95
N THR A 136 -18.52 -4.83 -16.62
CA THR A 136 -19.54 -5.54 -15.86
C THR A 136 -20.56 -4.56 -15.28
N ASN A 137 -21.59 -5.09 -14.60
CA ASN A 137 -22.50 -4.26 -13.80
C ASN A 137 -22.03 -4.10 -12.35
N GLU A 138 -20.91 -4.72 -11.99
CA GLU A 138 -20.31 -4.61 -10.67
C GLU A 138 -19.50 -3.32 -10.57
N LEU A 139 -19.41 -2.79 -9.35
CA LEU A 139 -18.87 -1.46 -9.07
C LEU A 139 -17.75 -1.53 -8.04
N LEU A 140 -16.70 -0.76 -8.32
CA LEU A 140 -15.64 -0.40 -7.39
C LEU A 140 -15.99 0.95 -6.75
N LEU A 141 -16.01 0.97 -5.42
CA LEU A 141 -16.09 2.20 -4.63
C LEU A 141 -14.69 2.59 -4.16
N THR A 142 -14.22 3.78 -4.50
CA THR A 142 -12.95 4.34 -4.02
C THR A 142 -13.23 5.46 -3.02
N LEU A 143 -12.70 5.31 -1.80
CA LEU A 143 -12.83 6.28 -0.72
C LEU A 143 -11.46 6.71 -0.20
N GLN A 144 -11.37 7.94 0.29
CA GLN A 144 -10.20 8.50 0.95
C GLN A 144 -10.49 8.70 2.44
N MET A 145 -9.54 8.38 3.30
CA MET A 145 -9.68 8.66 4.73
C MET A 145 -9.55 10.17 4.99
N SER A 146 -10.40 10.71 5.85
CA SER A 146 -10.32 12.12 6.27
C SER A 146 -9.14 12.42 7.21
N ASN A 147 -8.69 11.40 7.93
CA ASN A 147 -7.57 11.46 8.88
C ASN A 147 -6.67 10.25 8.70
N SER A 148 -5.45 10.31 9.22
CA SER A 148 -4.54 9.15 9.24
C SER A 148 -5.19 7.97 9.97
N ILE A 149 -5.03 6.77 9.41
CA ILE A 149 -5.41 5.52 10.08
C ILE A 149 -4.56 5.31 11.34
N ASP A 150 -5.19 4.91 12.44
CA ASP A 150 -4.48 4.52 13.65
C ASP A 150 -4.19 3.01 13.63
N PHE A 151 -3.05 2.64 13.06
CA PHE A 151 -2.60 1.25 13.01
C PHE A 151 -2.39 0.61 14.40
N SER A 152 -2.29 1.40 15.49
CA SER A 152 -2.25 0.85 16.84
C SER A 152 -3.61 0.33 17.32
N GLN A 153 -4.71 0.84 16.74
CA GLN A 153 -6.10 0.45 17.00
C GLN A 153 -6.71 -0.36 15.85
N LEU A 154 -5.87 -1.00 15.04
CA LEU A 154 -6.29 -1.76 13.86
C LEU A 154 -7.33 -2.84 14.20
N ASN A 155 -7.09 -3.60 15.28
CA ASN A 155 -7.94 -4.73 15.68
C ASN A 155 -9.19 -4.31 16.49
N SER A 156 -9.41 -3.00 16.70
CA SER A 156 -10.47 -2.45 17.54
C SER A 156 -11.24 -1.35 16.81
N VAL A 157 -10.89 -0.08 17.06
CA VAL A 157 -11.62 1.10 16.55
C VAL A 157 -11.64 1.13 15.03
N GLU A 158 -10.50 0.80 14.40
CA GLU A 158 -10.38 0.81 12.95
C GLU A 158 -11.17 -0.33 12.29
N LEU A 159 -11.16 -1.52 12.90
CA LEU A 159 -11.98 -2.64 12.46
C LEU A 159 -13.47 -2.32 12.58
N ASP A 160 -13.91 -1.75 13.71
CA ASP A 160 -15.30 -1.38 13.94
C ASP A 160 -15.78 -0.34 12.91
N ARG A 161 -14.91 0.63 12.60
CA ARG A 161 -15.16 1.66 11.61
C ARG A 161 -15.26 1.10 10.19
N LEU A 162 -14.36 0.18 9.82
CA LEU A 162 -14.42 -0.51 8.53
C LEU A 162 -15.65 -1.43 8.43
N TYR A 163 -16.01 -2.12 9.52
CA TYR A 163 -17.18 -2.97 9.56
C TYR A 163 -18.47 -2.17 9.35
N ALA A 164 -18.62 -1.02 10.02
CA ALA A 164 -19.75 -0.13 9.81
C ALA A 164 -19.82 0.40 8.36
N LEU A 165 -18.67 0.67 7.73
CA LEU A 165 -18.60 1.05 6.31
C LEU A 165 -19.13 -0.08 5.40
N PHE A 166 -18.69 -1.32 5.63
CA PHE A 166 -19.18 -2.49 4.88
C PHE A 166 -20.70 -2.64 5.02
N GLN A 167 -21.24 -2.50 6.23
CA GLN A 167 -22.70 -2.58 6.46
C GLN A 167 -23.45 -1.51 5.66
N LEU A 168 -23.01 -0.25 5.69
CA LEU A 168 -23.64 0.83 4.93
C LEU A 168 -23.64 0.54 3.42
N ILE A 169 -22.52 0.04 2.88
CA ILE A 169 -22.41 -0.32 1.47
C ILE A 169 -23.36 -1.48 1.13
N GLN A 170 -23.34 -2.54 1.92
CA GLN A 170 -24.15 -3.74 1.73
C GLN A 170 -25.65 -3.44 1.79
N GLU A 171 -26.08 -2.54 2.68
CA GLU A 171 -27.49 -2.18 2.83
C GLU A 171 -28.00 -1.32 1.67
N ASN A 172 -27.15 -0.43 1.15
CA ASN A 172 -27.60 0.64 0.25
C ASN A 172 -27.22 0.43 -1.22
N ASN A 173 -26.23 -0.41 -1.55
CA ASN A 173 -25.88 -0.69 -2.95
C ASN A 173 -25.24 -2.07 -3.15
N LYS A 174 -26.06 -3.05 -3.58
CA LYS A 174 -25.64 -4.42 -3.87
C LYS A 174 -24.70 -4.58 -5.06
N LYS A 175 -24.54 -3.55 -5.90
CA LYS A 175 -23.63 -3.59 -7.06
C LYS A 175 -22.18 -3.29 -6.69
N ILE A 176 -21.94 -2.69 -5.51
CA ILE A 176 -20.59 -2.40 -5.04
C ILE A 176 -19.97 -3.70 -4.51
N THR A 177 -19.12 -4.34 -5.31
CA THR A 177 -18.49 -5.62 -4.96
C THR A 177 -17.04 -5.45 -4.54
N GLU A 178 -16.42 -4.32 -4.90
CA GLU A 178 -15.07 -3.97 -4.48
C GLU A 178 -15.02 -2.59 -3.79
N LEU A 179 -14.09 -2.45 -2.84
CA LEU A 179 -13.85 -1.21 -2.08
C LEU A 179 -12.35 -0.92 -2.03
N GLU A 180 -11.91 0.21 -2.59
CA GLU A 180 -10.56 0.74 -2.43
C GLU A 180 -10.56 1.83 -1.35
N ILE A 181 -9.61 1.76 -0.42
CA ILE A 181 -9.41 2.76 0.63
C ILE A 181 -8.04 3.38 0.48
N LYS A 182 -8.02 4.70 0.30
CA LYS A 182 -6.83 5.53 0.28
C LYS A 182 -6.64 6.20 1.62
N ASP A 183 -5.39 6.42 1.99
CA ASP A 183 -5.05 7.17 3.19
C ASP A 183 -5.41 8.66 3.04
N HIS A 184 -5.23 9.43 4.11
CA HIS A 184 -5.50 10.87 4.09
C HIS A 184 -4.69 11.69 3.09
N THR A 185 -3.59 11.15 2.56
CA THR A 185 -2.78 11.78 1.51
C THR A 185 -3.21 11.37 0.09
N GLY A 186 -4.16 10.44 -0.03
CA GLY A 186 -4.61 9.89 -1.30
C GLY A 186 -3.77 8.70 -1.80
N GLN A 187 -2.85 8.18 -0.99
CA GLN A 187 -2.10 6.97 -1.32
C GLN A 187 -2.93 5.73 -1.00
N SER A 188 -2.89 4.72 -1.86
CA SER A 188 -3.60 3.47 -1.58
C SER A 188 -3.02 2.79 -0.34
N LEU A 189 -3.90 2.28 0.52
CA LEU A 189 -3.52 1.44 1.67
C LEU A 189 -3.29 -0.02 1.30
N GLY A 190 -3.59 -0.42 0.05
CA GLY A 190 -3.48 -1.81 -0.40
C GLY A 190 -4.19 -2.07 -1.74
N GLU A 191 -4.40 -3.34 -2.07
CA GLU A 191 -5.36 -3.69 -3.13
C GLU A 191 -6.81 -3.38 -2.69
N PRO A 192 -7.78 -3.28 -3.61
CA PRO A 192 -9.19 -3.20 -3.24
C PRO A 192 -9.63 -4.43 -2.41
N PHE A 193 -10.47 -4.18 -1.41
CA PHE A 193 -11.25 -5.21 -0.73
C PHE A 193 -12.23 -5.83 -1.72
N LYS A 194 -12.20 -7.15 -1.86
CA LYS A 194 -13.09 -7.90 -2.75
C LYS A 194 -14.25 -8.52 -1.99
N ASN A 195 -15.27 -8.93 -2.72
CA ASN A 195 -16.45 -9.62 -2.20
C ASN A 195 -17.13 -8.84 -1.06
N VAL A 196 -17.21 -7.51 -1.20
CA VAL A 196 -17.80 -6.61 -0.20
C VAL A 196 -19.21 -7.05 0.20
N GLN A 197 -19.96 -7.69 -0.70
CA GLN A 197 -21.30 -8.18 -0.44
C GLN A 197 -21.38 -9.52 0.31
N GLU A 198 -20.31 -10.31 0.31
CA GLU A 198 -20.26 -11.64 0.94
C GLU A 198 -19.68 -11.61 2.35
N MET A 199 -19.06 -10.50 2.75
CA MET A 199 -18.33 -10.41 4.02
C MET A 199 -19.28 -10.16 5.18
N ILE A 200 -19.42 -11.13 6.09
CA ILE A 200 -20.49 -11.12 7.11
C ILE A 200 -19.93 -10.86 8.52
N THR A 201 -18.71 -11.29 8.84
CA THR A 201 -18.18 -11.22 10.22
C THR A 201 -17.01 -10.25 10.39
N LYS A 202 -16.81 -9.76 11.62
CA LYS A 202 -15.66 -8.90 11.97
C LYS A 202 -14.35 -9.65 11.92
N GLU A 203 -14.36 -10.93 12.24
CA GLU A 203 -13.16 -11.79 12.22
C GLU A 203 -12.66 -12.00 10.78
N GLU A 204 -13.56 -12.29 9.84
CA GLU A 204 -13.22 -12.35 8.42
C GLU A 204 -12.72 -11.00 7.94
N LEU A 205 -13.39 -9.91 8.31
CA LEU A 205 -13.01 -8.56 7.91
C LEU A 205 -11.63 -8.19 8.43
N LEU A 206 -11.31 -8.53 9.68
CA LEU A 206 -10.00 -8.28 10.25
C LEU A 206 -8.90 -9.03 9.49
N ARG A 207 -9.15 -10.29 9.11
CA ARG A 207 -8.19 -11.09 8.33
C ARG A 207 -7.94 -10.46 6.96
N THR A 208 -9.00 -10.06 6.26
CA THR A 208 -8.87 -9.38 4.97
C THR A 208 -8.21 -8.02 5.12
N MET A 209 -8.57 -7.22 6.12
CA MET A 209 -7.95 -5.93 6.39
C MET A 209 -6.43 -6.05 6.61
N LYS A 210 -5.98 -7.03 7.40
CA LYS A 210 -4.55 -7.30 7.64
C LYS A 210 -3.82 -7.76 6.39
N SER A 211 -4.48 -8.55 5.55
CA SER A 211 -3.93 -9.03 4.28
C SER A 211 -3.84 -7.92 3.24
N THR A 212 -4.92 -7.16 3.06
CA THR A 212 -5.03 -6.08 2.09
C THR A 212 -4.09 -4.94 2.42
N MET A 213 -3.97 -4.57 3.69
CA MET A 213 -3.15 -3.45 4.14
C MET A 213 -1.77 -3.87 4.67
N SER A 214 -1.28 -5.07 4.29
CA SER A 214 -0.07 -5.67 4.88
C SER A 214 1.16 -4.74 4.77
N ASP A 215 1.38 -4.15 3.60
CA ASP A 215 2.49 -3.23 3.35
C ASP A 215 2.40 -1.96 4.19
N ALA A 216 1.22 -1.34 4.25
CA ALA A 216 1.00 -0.14 5.04
C ALA A 216 1.20 -0.41 6.54
N ILE A 217 0.71 -1.56 7.02
CA ILE A 217 0.90 -2.01 8.40
C ILE A 217 2.38 -2.27 8.68
N ASN A 218 3.10 -2.94 7.77
CA ASN A 218 4.52 -3.24 7.92
C ASN A 218 5.36 -1.97 7.99
N LYS A 219 5.10 -1.00 7.10
CA LYS A 219 5.77 0.30 7.10
C LYS A 219 5.50 1.09 8.38
N TYR A 220 4.28 1.01 8.91
CA TYR A 220 3.97 1.62 10.20
C TYR A 220 4.81 1.00 11.33
N TRP A 221 4.84 -0.33 11.45
CA TRP A 221 5.60 -1.00 12.50
C TRP A 221 7.11 -0.80 12.37
N GLU A 222 7.65 -0.79 11.16
CA GLU A 222 9.05 -0.45 10.92
C GLU A 222 9.42 0.93 11.51
N ASN A 223 8.54 1.92 11.35
CA ASN A 223 8.76 3.27 11.86
C ASN A 223 8.35 3.45 13.33
N TRP A 224 7.51 2.57 13.86
CA TRP A 224 6.96 2.68 15.21
C TRP A 224 8.07 2.72 16.26
N ILE A 225 9.09 1.85 16.13
CA ILE A 225 10.22 1.78 17.08
C ILE A 225 10.97 3.11 17.17
N ARG A 226 11.11 3.83 16.05
CA ARG A 226 11.81 5.13 15.99
C ARG A 226 10.98 6.29 16.50
N THR A 227 9.67 6.21 16.32
CA THR A 227 8.76 7.33 16.56
C THR A 227 8.09 7.27 17.93
N HIS A 228 7.98 6.08 18.52
CA HIS A 228 7.21 5.85 19.75
C HIS A 228 8.04 5.26 20.90
N THR A 229 9.34 5.03 20.69
CA THR A 229 10.24 4.51 21.73
C THR A 229 11.54 5.31 21.76
N LYS A 230 12.28 5.19 22.86
CA LYS A 230 13.65 5.71 23.00
C LYS A 230 14.69 4.60 22.88
N VAL A 231 14.33 3.47 22.29
CA VAL A 231 15.20 2.28 22.30
C VAL A 231 16.52 2.53 21.58
N GLU A 232 16.49 3.25 20.44
CA GLU A 232 17.72 3.60 19.70
C GLU A 232 18.62 4.54 20.53
N GLU A 233 18.03 5.57 21.15
CA GLU A 233 18.73 6.53 22.03
C GLU A 233 19.36 5.83 23.24
N ARG A 234 18.54 5.14 24.05
CA ARG A 234 18.97 4.48 25.29
C ARG A 234 19.99 3.39 25.05
N LEU A 235 19.85 2.61 23.97
CA LEU A 235 20.85 1.59 23.66
C LEU A 235 22.15 2.22 23.16
N HIS A 236 22.11 3.37 22.46
CA HIS A 236 23.32 4.07 22.02
C HIS A 236 24.12 4.62 23.20
N GLU A 237 23.45 5.13 24.24
CA GLU A 237 24.09 5.67 25.45
C GLU A 237 24.90 4.64 26.25
N ILE A 238 24.53 3.35 26.15
CA ILE A 238 25.21 2.26 26.89
C ILE A 238 26.24 1.50 26.05
N GLN A 239 26.40 1.83 24.76
CA GLN A 239 27.44 1.22 23.92
C GLN A 239 28.82 1.50 24.49
N ASN A 240 29.74 0.56 24.33
CA ASN A 240 31.10 0.67 24.84
C ASN A 240 32.08 -0.16 24.00
N ASP A 241 33.30 -0.31 24.49
CA ASP A 241 34.36 -1.05 23.80
C ASP A 241 34.09 -2.55 23.68
N ARG A 242 33.18 -3.13 24.48
CA ARG A 242 32.83 -4.55 24.46
C ARG A 242 31.69 -4.86 23.49
N PHE A 243 30.75 -3.94 23.28
CA PHE A 243 29.65 -4.16 22.34
C PHE A 243 29.18 -2.88 21.65
N ALA A 244 28.66 -3.04 20.44
CA ALA A 244 28.01 -1.98 19.67
C ALA A 244 26.69 -2.48 19.05
N ILE A 245 25.78 -1.56 18.74
CA ILE A 245 24.56 -1.92 18.00
C ILE A 245 24.89 -1.93 16.51
N LYS A 246 24.62 -3.06 15.85
CA LYS A 246 24.73 -3.16 14.39
C LYS A 246 23.50 -2.59 13.71
N SER A 247 22.32 -3.03 14.17
CA SER A 247 21.04 -2.67 13.54
C SER A 247 19.87 -3.02 14.45
N ILE A 248 18.79 -2.26 14.29
CA ILE A 248 17.46 -2.58 14.80
C ILE A 248 16.54 -2.52 13.58
N THR A 249 16.05 -3.68 13.16
CA THR A 249 15.20 -3.79 11.96
C THR A 249 13.87 -4.43 12.30
N TYR A 250 12.88 -4.25 11.44
CA TYR A 250 11.60 -4.92 11.55
C TYR A 250 11.50 -6.02 10.49
N SER A 251 11.28 -7.24 10.94
CA SER A 251 10.99 -8.38 10.06
C SER A 251 9.50 -8.38 9.76
N SER A 252 9.15 -7.88 8.57
CA SER A 252 7.78 -7.97 8.04
C SER A 252 7.42 -9.42 7.72
N SER A 253 6.16 -9.78 7.93
CA SER A 253 5.58 -11.07 7.52
C SER A 253 4.08 -10.91 7.31
N ASP A 254 3.50 -11.75 6.44
CA ASP A 254 2.04 -11.84 6.30
C ASP A 254 1.39 -12.46 7.53
N GLU A 255 2.12 -13.32 8.26
CA GLU A 255 1.69 -13.86 9.53
C GLU A 255 2.05 -12.90 10.67
N GLU A 256 1.03 -12.47 11.43
CA GLU A 256 1.20 -11.51 12.53
C GLU A 256 2.18 -12.01 13.59
N ASP A 257 2.13 -13.30 13.94
CA ASP A 257 3.02 -13.91 14.93
C ASP A 257 4.48 -13.98 14.46
N SER A 258 4.71 -13.94 13.15
CA SER A 258 6.03 -13.95 12.54
C SER A 258 6.65 -12.55 12.46
N ARG A 259 5.85 -11.49 12.61
CA ARG A 259 6.32 -10.10 12.67
C ARG A 259 7.09 -9.86 13.96
N LYS A 260 8.33 -9.38 13.85
CA LYS A 260 9.18 -9.11 15.03
C LYS A 260 10.26 -8.08 14.72
N TYR A 261 10.73 -7.39 15.76
CA TYR A 261 11.96 -6.59 15.65
C TYR A 261 13.18 -7.49 15.80
N LEU A 262 14.23 -7.22 15.02
CA LEU A 262 15.51 -7.89 15.07
C LEU A 262 16.55 -6.88 15.58
N VAL A 263 17.07 -7.11 16.77
CA VAL A 263 18.11 -6.28 17.38
C VAL A 263 19.42 -7.03 17.25
N THR A 264 20.37 -6.50 16.48
CA THR A 264 21.66 -7.14 16.27
C THR A 264 22.76 -6.37 16.99
N LEU A 265 23.45 -7.05 17.91
CA LEU A 265 24.57 -6.52 18.67
C LEU A 265 25.88 -7.12 18.16
N VAL A 266 26.86 -6.26 17.91
CA VAL A 266 28.24 -6.69 17.64
C VAL A 266 28.98 -6.78 18.96
N ILE A 267 29.40 -7.98 19.34
CA ILE A 267 30.34 -8.18 20.44
C ILE A 267 31.74 -8.00 19.86
N ASN A 268 32.53 -7.11 20.46
CA ASN A 268 33.86 -6.72 19.97
C ASN A 268 34.92 -7.78 20.35
N THR A 269 34.66 -9.01 19.95
CA THR A 269 35.59 -10.13 19.98
C THR A 269 35.89 -10.59 18.55
N THR A 270 37.10 -11.08 18.33
CA THR A 270 37.50 -11.75 17.09
C THR A 270 37.32 -13.26 17.16
N ASN A 271 36.92 -13.80 18.32
CA ASN A 271 36.75 -15.23 18.53
C ASN A 271 35.51 -15.76 17.81
N ASN A 272 35.55 -17.06 17.49
CA ASN A 272 34.42 -17.79 16.93
C ASN A 272 33.45 -18.32 18.01
N ILE A 273 33.67 -17.94 19.28
CA ILE A 273 32.81 -18.23 20.43
C ILE A 273 32.81 -16.96 21.30
N PHE A 274 31.67 -16.63 21.92
CA PHE A 274 31.60 -15.57 22.90
C PHE A 274 32.18 -16.08 24.23
N GLU A 275 33.27 -15.47 24.71
CA GLU A 275 33.89 -15.87 25.98
C GLU A 275 33.15 -15.28 27.18
N ASN A 276 33.10 -16.03 28.28
CA ASN A 276 32.52 -15.57 29.53
C ASN A 276 33.26 -14.33 30.05
N ASN A 277 32.59 -13.19 30.00
CA ASN A 277 33.08 -11.91 30.48
C ASN A 277 32.01 -11.26 31.37
N PRO A 278 32.22 -11.20 32.70
CA PRO A 278 31.24 -10.63 33.62
C PRO A 278 30.77 -9.21 33.28
N LEU A 279 31.66 -8.39 32.70
CA LEU A 279 31.30 -7.03 32.28
C LEU A 279 30.42 -7.02 31.03
N LEU A 280 30.61 -7.98 30.12
CA LEU A 280 29.74 -8.14 28.96
C LEU A 280 28.35 -8.63 29.38
N ILE A 281 28.28 -9.57 30.33
CA ILE A 281 27.02 -10.04 30.91
C ILE A 281 26.23 -8.86 31.50
N GLU A 282 26.90 -7.98 32.27
CA GLU A 282 26.27 -6.78 32.82
C GLU A 282 25.71 -5.86 31.73
N ASP A 283 26.44 -5.68 30.63
CA ASP A 283 25.98 -4.88 29.49
C ASP A 283 24.77 -5.53 28.79
N LEU A 284 24.79 -6.84 28.59
CA LEU A 284 23.69 -7.59 27.97
C LEU A 284 22.42 -7.58 28.84
N ILE A 285 22.56 -7.58 30.17
CA ILE A 285 21.44 -7.37 31.11
C ILE A 285 20.82 -5.98 30.91
N LYS A 286 21.64 -4.93 30.77
CA LYS A 286 21.16 -3.56 30.52
C LYS A 286 20.43 -3.47 29.18
N VAL A 287 21.00 -4.03 28.12
CA VAL A 287 20.35 -4.09 26.79
C VAL A 287 19.01 -4.79 26.88
N THR A 288 18.95 -5.97 27.50
CA THR A 288 17.72 -6.77 27.62
C THR A 288 16.66 -6.04 28.43
N THR A 289 17.06 -5.35 29.50
CA THR A 289 16.17 -4.51 30.32
C THR A 289 15.59 -3.36 29.51
N ILE A 290 16.42 -2.60 28.79
CA ILE A 290 15.95 -1.48 27.93
C ILE A 290 14.97 -1.99 26.88
N LEU A 291 15.28 -3.10 26.21
CA LEU A 291 14.39 -3.69 25.20
C LEU A 291 13.06 -4.14 25.80
N LYS A 292 13.07 -4.75 26.99
CA LYS A 292 11.85 -5.16 27.69
C LYS A 292 10.99 -3.95 28.08
N GLU A 293 11.60 -2.86 28.53
CA GLU A 293 10.90 -1.64 28.93
C GLU A 293 10.30 -0.90 27.72
N GLU A 294 11.09 -0.69 26.66
CA GLU A 294 10.69 0.11 25.49
C GLU A 294 9.78 -0.67 24.53
N LEU A 295 10.00 -1.98 24.36
CA LEU A 295 9.23 -2.80 23.42
C LEU A 295 8.09 -3.56 24.10
N TYR A 296 8.15 -3.79 25.43
CA TYR A 296 7.12 -4.37 26.29
C TYR A 296 6.34 -5.55 25.68
N ASN A 297 5.24 -5.26 24.98
CA ASN A 297 4.36 -6.27 24.38
C ASN A 297 4.79 -6.73 22.98
N LYS A 298 5.71 -6.04 22.31
CA LYS A 298 6.14 -6.36 20.95
C LYS A 298 6.99 -7.62 20.90
N ASN A 299 6.92 -8.33 19.77
CA ASN A 299 7.78 -9.46 19.49
C ASN A 299 9.14 -8.94 19.02
N PHE A 300 10.21 -9.44 19.61
CA PHE A 300 11.57 -9.12 19.18
C PHE A 300 12.54 -10.26 19.46
N ASN A 301 13.63 -10.31 18.69
CA ASN A 301 14.75 -11.20 18.89
C ASN A 301 16.05 -10.40 18.99
N ILE A 302 16.93 -10.81 19.89
CA ILE A 302 18.27 -10.28 20.06
C ILE A 302 19.25 -11.25 19.39
N TYR A 303 20.01 -10.74 18.43
CA TYR A 303 21.07 -11.46 17.74
C TYR A 303 22.43 -10.97 18.21
N LEU A 304 23.32 -11.92 18.47
CA LEU A 304 24.72 -11.62 18.76
C LEU A 304 25.58 -11.98 17.56
N THR A 305 26.47 -11.07 17.18
CA THR A 305 27.48 -11.30 16.15
C THR A 305 28.84 -10.87 16.64
N ASN A 306 29.90 -11.56 16.23
CA ASN A 306 31.26 -11.12 16.51
C ASN A 306 31.70 -10.05 15.47
N LYS A 307 32.86 -9.44 15.69
CA LYS A 307 33.34 -8.34 14.82
C LYS A 307 33.53 -8.74 13.36
N THR A 308 33.89 -9.99 13.10
CA THR A 308 34.10 -10.53 11.75
C THR A 308 32.78 -10.90 11.06
N GLY A 309 31.67 -10.95 11.79
CA GLY A 309 30.37 -11.39 11.28
C GLY A 309 30.28 -12.90 11.03
N THR A 310 31.25 -13.69 11.51
CA THR A 310 31.29 -15.15 11.30
C THR A 310 30.30 -15.89 12.20
N ILE A 311 29.86 -15.27 13.30
CA ILE A 311 28.77 -15.76 14.16
C ILE A 311 27.55 -14.85 13.96
N ASN A 312 26.36 -15.43 13.82
CA ASN A 312 25.09 -14.71 13.90
C ASN A 312 24.05 -15.62 14.55
N GLU A 313 23.93 -15.52 15.86
CA GLU A 313 23.08 -16.41 16.66
C GLU A 313 21.89 -15.63 17.20
N ASN A 314 20.70 -16.21 17.05
CA ASN A 314 19.53 -15.76 17.80
C ASN A 314 19.74 -16.14 19.27
N TRP A 315 20.02 -15.14 20.10
CA TRP A 315 20.43 -15.34 21.48
C TRP A 315 19.25 -15.36 22.44
N LEU A 316 18.39 -14.33 22.39
CA LEU A 316 17.21 -14.21 23.24
C LEU A 316 16.00 -13.73 22.44
N SER A 317 14.85 -14.32 22.70
CA SER A 317 13.56 -13.84 22.21
C SER A 317 12.76 -13.10 23.28
N SER A 318 11.87 -12.21 22.84
CA SER A 318 10.91 -11.52 23.71
C SER A 318 10.01 -12.48 24.47
N LYS A 319 9.76 -13.69 23.94
CA LYS A 319 8.99 -14.72 24.61
C LYS A 319 9.72 -15.23 25.85
N GLU A 320 11.00 -15.58 25.71
CA GLU A 320 11.84 -16.02 26.83
C GLU A 320 11.98 -14.92 27.88
N ILE A 321 12.16 -13.66 27.46
CA ILE A 321 12.28 -12.50 28.36
C ILE A 321 10.97 -12.25 29.15
N LYS A 322 9.81 -12.55 28.56
CA LYS A 322 8.50 -12.44 29.22
C LYS A 322 8.26 -13.59 30.21
N GLU A 323 8.70 -14.79 29.89
CA GLU A 323 8.54 -15.99 30.72
C GLU A 323 9.56 -16.06 31.87
N ALA A 324 10.69 -15.35 31.76
CA ALA A 324 11.72 -15.32 32.79
C ALA A 324 11.29 -14.58 34.06
N ASN A 325 11.53 -15.21 35.22
CA ASN A 325 11.34 -14.60 36.53
C ASN A 325 12.31 -13.43 36.78
N ASN A 326 13.53 -13.56 36.26
CA ASN A 326 14.61 -12.60 36.43
C ASN A 326 15.43 -12.51 35.13
N ILE A 327 15.68 -11.29 34.65
CA ILE A 327 16.50 -11.04 33.45
C ILE A 327 17.96 -11.41 33.70
N GLU A 328 18.48 -11.13 34.88
CA GLU A 328 19.87 -11.42 35.23
C GLU A 328 20.16 -12.92 35.15
N ASP A 329 19.28 -13.74 35.72
CA ASP A 329 19.42 -15.20 35.68
C ASP A 329 19.26 -15.72 34.24
N LEU A 330 18.28 -15.22 33.48
CA LEU A 330 18.08 -15.58 32.08
C LEU A 330 19.34 -15.30 31.24
N VAL A 331 19.91 -14.11 31.36
CA VAL A 331 21.10 -13.71 30.59
C VAL A 331 22.31 -14.59 30.96
N LYS A 332 22.48 -14.90 32.26
CA LYS A 332 23.54 -15.80 32.73
C LYS A 332 23.36 -17.24 32.27
N GLU A 333 22.13 -17.75 32.21
CA GLU A 333 21.82 -19.12 31.74
C GLU A 333 21.98 -19.28 30.22
N ARG A 334 21.73 -18.22 29.46
CA ARG A 334 21.80 -18.21 27.99
C ARG A 334 23.17 -17.84 27.44
N ASP A 335 24.16 -17.61 28.28
CA ASP A 335 25.49 -17.22 27.84
C ASP A 335 26.19 -18.37 27.08
N PRO A 336 27.00 -18.08 26.05
CA PRO A 336 27.65 -19.11 25.23
C PRO A 336 28.82 -19.77 26.00
N ALA A 337 28.66 -21.08 26.24
CA ALA A 337 29.60 -22.03 26.84
C ALA A 337 30.02 -21.79 28.30
N ASN A 338 29.33 -22.47 29.22
CA ASN A 338 29.98 -23.08 30.40
C ASN A 338 30.88 -24.24 29.98
#